data_AF-A0A922MT49-F1
#
_entry.id   AF-A0A922MT49-F1
#
_cell.length_a   1.000
_cell.length_b   1.000
_cell.length_c   1.000
_cell.angle_alpha   90.00
_cell.angle_beta   90.00
_cell.angle_gamma   90.00
#
_symmetry.space_group_name_H-M   'P 1'
#
loop_
_entity.id
_entity.type
_entity.pdbx_description
1 polymer ?
#
loop_
_entity_poly.entity_id
_entity_poly.type
_entity_poly.pdbx_seq_one_letter_code
_entity_poly.pdbx_strand_id
1 'polypeptide(L)'
;MRARAWSEPVVSESDELSPKNEPLVAVRLVRTQLPRAPEDKGLAPFEELLEARIRDLSIALNMSTALALAELIEDEVVAPPMPLEVLIENVKLHLIEDRPTRSISSPPPQPLDIDLTTLRMTRDTAGVVRLGPPVSTPSTIASPATPQPQPELDEAREKIDRLNRENEELRKRLVTLARIAEDNRELRAKVEEASVLRQCVHAAQQEAASLLADKQELLEAMRILQEQISGGCRGKR
;
A
#
# COMPACT_ATOMS: atom_id res chain seq x y z
N MET A 1 -12.40 -39.42 -18.64
CA MET A 1 -13.59 -38.72 -19.20
C MET A 1 -13.08 -37.62 -20.12
N ARG A 2 -13.56 -37.53 -21.37
CA ARG A 2 -13.19 -36.44 -22.30
C ARG A 2 -13.85 -35.16 -21.80
N ALA A 3 -13.04 -34.18 -21.42
CA ALA A 3 -13.51 -32.80 -21.26
C ALA A 3 -14.10 -32.37 -22.60
N ARG A 4 -15.41 -32.11 -22.66
CA ARG A 4 -15.99 -31.43 -23.82
C ARG A 4 -15.45 -30.01 -23.75
N ALA A 5 -14.67 -29.62 -24.76
CA ALA A 5 -14.20 -28.27 -24.95
C ALA A 5 -15.41 -27.31 -24.95
N TRP A 6 -15.15 -26.04 -24.65
CA TRP A 6 -16.11 -24.96 -24.76
C TRP A 6 -16.94 -25.12 -26.03
N SER A 7 -18.23 -24.81 -25.96
CA SER A 7 -19.04 -24.59 -27.16
C SER A 7 -18.52 -23.32 -27.82
N GLU A 8 -17.34 -23.40 -28.43
CA GLU A 8 -16.80 -22.32 -29.23
C GLU A 8 -17.77 -22.13 -30.40
N PRO A 9 -18.25 -20.91 -30.65
CA PRO A 9 -18.98 -20.63 -31.87
C PRO A 9 -18.11 -21.06 -33.05
N VAL A 10 -18.71 -21.75 -34.03
CA VAL A 10 -18.01 -22.32 -35.19
C VAL A 10 -17.24 -21.22 -35.92
N VAL A 11 -15.93 -21.16 -35.72
CA VAL A 11 -15.05 -20.22 -36.42
C VAL A 11 -14.85 -20.77 -37.82
N SER A 12 -15.39 -20.09 -38.82
CA SER A 12 -15.03 -20.34 -40.21
C SER A 12 -13.59 -19.85 -40.40
N GLU A 13 -12.70 -20.69 -40.96
CA GLU A 13 -11.25 -20.44 -41.14
C GLU A 13 -10.91 -19.20 -42.02
N SER A 14 -11.93 -18.47 -42.48
CA SER A 14 -11.80 -17.31 -43.36
C SER A 14 -11.68 -15.96 -42.64
N ASP A 15 -11.76 -15.92 -41.30
CA ASP A 15 -12.04 -14.67 -40.54
C ASP A 15 -10.94 -14.28 -39.52
N GLU A 16 -9.69 -14.70 -39.72
CA GLU A 16 -8.57 -14.45 -38.78
C GLU A 16 -8.00 -13.02 -38.80
N LEU A 17 -8.52 -12.12 -39.65
CA LEU A 17 -7.98 -10.75 -39.84
C LEU A 17 -8.99 -9.63 -39.59
N SER A 18 -10.20 -9.93 -39.09
CA SER A 18 -11.16 -8.92 -38.66
C SER A 18 -11.15 -8.78 -37.13
N PRO A 19 -11.22 -7.56 -36.56
CA PRO A 19 -11.45 -7.40 -35.13
C PRO A 19 -12.81 -8.02 -34.83
N LYS A 20 -12.82 -9.17 -34.15
CA LYS A 20 -14.05 -9.86 -33.74
C LYS A 20 -14.84 -8.96 -32.81
N ASN A 21 -15.78 -8.20 -33.38
CA ASN A 21 -16.76 -7.37 -32.69
C ASN A 21 -17.98 -8.17 -32.24
N GLU A 22 -17.88 -9.50 -32.17
CA GLU A 22 -18.98 -10.34 -31.73
C GLU A 22 -18.92 -10.48 -30.20
N PRO A 23 -19.96 -10.05 -29.46
CA PRO A 23 -19.99 -10.21 -28.02
C PRO A 23 -19.97 -11.71 -27.69
N LEU A 24 -18.92 -12.16 -27.01
CA LEU A 24 -18.74 -13.55 -26.64
C LEU A 24 -19.25 -13.75 -25.21
N VAL A 25 -20.49 -14.19 -25.12
CA VAL A 25 -21.09 -14.63 -23.85
C VAL A 25 -21.20 -16.15 -23.88
N ALA A 26 -20.44 -16.82 -23.01
CA ALA A 26 -20.45 -18.27 -22.88
C ALA A 26 -20.74 -18.63 -21.42
N VAL A 27 -21.65 -19.57 -21.21
CA VAL A 27 -22.00 -20.10 -19.88
C VAL A 27 -21.91 -21.62 -19.93
N ARG A 28 -21.33 -22.22 -18.89
CA ARG A 28 -21.11 -23.66 -18.77
C ARG A 28 -21.35 -24.12 -17.35
N LEU A 29 -22.18 -25.14 -17.18
CA LEU A 29 -22.30 -25.87 -15.91
C LEU A 29 -21.33 -27.06 -15.93
N VAL A 30 -20.31 -27.02 -15.09
CA VAL A 30 -19.35 -28.11 -14.89
C VAL A 30 -19.84 -28.98 -13.75
N ARG A 31 -19.94 -30.29 -13.98
CA ARG A 31 -20.34 -31.27 -12.97
C ARG A 31 -19.26 -32.34 -12.81
N THR A 32 -18.71 -32.46 -11.62
CA THR A 32 -17.65 -33.41 -11.26
C THR A 32 -18.20 -34.47 -10.32
N GLN A 33 -18.17 -35.74 -10.75
CA GLN A 33 -18.59 -36.86 -9.91
C GLN A 33 -17.49 -37.21 -8.91
N LEU A 34 -17.86 -37.30 -7.63
CA LEU A 34 -16.95 -37.67 -6.55
C LEU A 34 -16.81 -39.21 -6.46
N PRO A 35 -15.65 -39.71 -5.97
CA PRO A 35 -15.43 -41.14 -5.80
C PRO A 35 -16.50 -41.78 -4.89
N ARG A 36 -17.06 -42.90 -5.35
CA ARG A 36 -18.13 -43.63 -4.63
C ARG A 36 -17.54 -44.70 -3.71
N ALA A 37 -18.01 -44.74 -2.47
CA ALA A 37 -17.80 -45.89 -1.59
C ALA A 37 -18.67 -47.07 -2.03
N PRO A 38 -18.18 -48.33 -1.99
CA PRO A 38 -18.87 -49.48 -2.56
C PRO A 38 -20.22 -49.82 -1.91
N GLU A 39 -20.53 -49.26 -0.73
CA GLU A 39 -21.73 -49.58 0.04
C GLU A 39 -22.93 -48.67 -0.24
N ASP A 40 -22.73 -47.56 -0.93
CA ASP A 40 -23.78 -46.56 -1.12
C ASP A 40 -24.67 -46.94 -2.30
N LYS A 41 -26.00 -47.00 -2.15
CA LYS A 41 -26.97 -47.38 -3.22
C LYS A 41 -27.63 -46.18 -3.92
N GLY A 42 -27.22 -44.95 -3.59
CA GLY A 42 -27.76 -43.72 -4.17
C GLY A 42 -27.10 -43.25 -5.48
N LEU A 43 -27.49 -42.03 -5.91
CA LEU A 43 -26.78 -41.28 -6.94
C LEU A 43 -25.37 -40.94 -6.43
N ALA A 44 -24.37 -40.97 -7.32
CA ALA A 44 -23.01 -40.60 -6.95
C ALA A 44 -22.98 -39.13 -6.49
N PRO A 45 -22.28 -38.80 -5.39
CA PRO A 45 -22.09 -37.41 -4.98
C PRO A 45 -21.40 -36.64 -6.11
N PHE A 46 -21.80 -35.40 -6.30
CA PHE A 46 -21.28 -34.55 -7.38
C PHE A 46 -21.04 -33.14 -6.85
N GLU A 47 -20.04 -32.48 -7.41
CA GLU A 47 -19.82 -31.05 -7.25
C GLU A 47 -20.19 -30.35 -8.55
N GLU A 48 -20.79 -29.17 -8.43
CA GLU A 48 -21.20 -28.34 -9.56
C GLU A 48 -20.52 -26.97 -9.47
N LEU A 49 -20.09 -26.46 -10.62
CA LEU A 49 -19.51 -25.13 -10.78
C LEU A 49 -20.10 -24.49 -12.03
N LEU A 50 -20.74 -23.34 -11.86
CA LEU A 50 -21.20 -22.52 -12.97
C LEU A 50 -20.06 -21.61 -13.42
N GLU A 51 -19.62 -21.76 -14.66
CA GLU A 51 -18.60 -20.91 -15.26
C GLU A 51 -19.23 -20.01 -16.33
N ALA A 52 -18.95 -18.72 -16.29
CA ALA A 52 -19.36 -17.78 -17.32
C ALA A 52 -18.16 -16.97 -17.82
N ARG A 53 -18.13 -16.70 -19.13
CA ARG A 53 -17.16 -15.82 -19.79
C ARG A 53 -17.91 -14.79 -20.60
N ILE A 54 -17.59 -13.53 -20.36
CA ILE A 54 -18.18 -12.38 -21.04
C ILE A 54 -17.01 -11.60 -21.62
N ARG A 55 -16.94 -11.50 -22.95
CA ARG A 55 -15.90 -10.75 -23.65
C ARG A 55 -16.48 -9.79 -24.67
N ASP A 56 -15.82 -8.64 -24.82
CA ASP A 56 -16.07 -7.67 -25.90
C ASP A 56 -17.54 -7.24 -25.98
N LEU A 57 -18.15 -7.01 -24.82
CA LEU A 57 -19.56 -6.64 -24.70
C LEU A 57 -19.71 -5.14 -24.45
N SER A 58 -20.39 -4.43 -25.34
CA SER A 58 -20.78 -3.03 -25.13
C SER A 58 -22.30 -2.94 -25.14
N ILE A 59 -22.92 -2.65 -24.00
CA ILE A 59 -24.39 -2.61 -23.87
C ILE A 59 -24.86 -1.42 -23.04
N ALA A 60 -25.98 -0.83 -23.46
CA ALA A 60 -26.71 0.16 -22.69
C ALA A 60 -27.93 -0.50 -22.06
N LEU A 61 -28.06 -0.40 -20.73
CA LEU A 61 -29.16 -0.99 -19.97
C LEU A 61 -29.80 0.06 -19.08
N ASN A 62 -31.12 -0.04 -18.91
CA ASN A 62 -31.80 0.70 -17.86
C ASN A 62 -31.48 0.09 -16.49
N MET A 63 -31.44 0.91 -15.45
CA MET A 63 -31.17 0.46 -14.08
C MET A 63 -32.20 -0.58 -13.60
N SER A 64 -33.46 -0.44 -14.01
CA SER A 64 -34.49 -1.47 -13.78
C SER A 64 -34.17 -2.82 -14.41
N THR A 65 -33.65 -2.83 -15.64
CA THR A 65 -33.28 -4.06 -16.36
C THR A 65 -32.04 -4.72 -15.75
N ALA A 66 -31.03 -3.92 -15.39
CA ALA A 66 -29.85 -4.44 -14.71
C ALA A 66 -30.19 -5.10 -13.37
N LEU A 67 -31.16 -4.54 -12.64
CA LEU A 67 -31.67 -5.13 -11.39
C LEU A 67 -32.39 -6.45 -11.65
N ALA A 68 -33.26 -6.52 -12.66
CA ALA A 68 -33.93 -7.76 -13.03
C ALA A 68 -32.96 -8.88 -13.46
N LEU A 69 -31.83 -8.52 -14.09
CA LEU A 69 -30.78 -9.48 -14.41
C LEU A 69 -30.04 -10.01 -13.17
N ALA A 70 -29.99 -9.25 -12.08
CA ALA A 70 -29.38 -9.71 -10.83
C ALA A 70 -30.15 -10.87 -10.20
N GLU A 71 -31.48 -10.88 -10.35
CA GLU A 71 -32.36 -11.96 -9.88
C GLU A 71 -32.01 -13.32 -10.51
N LEU A 72 -31.45 -13.34 -11.73
CA LEU A 72 -31.03 -14.59 -12.40
C LEU A 72 -29.84 -15.27 -11.72
N ILE A 73 -29.09 -14.54 -10.89
CA ILE A 73 -27.91 -15.05 -10.18
C ILE A 73 -28.29 -15.52 -8.75
N GLU A 74 -29.48 -15.18 -8.28
CA GLU A 74 -29.97 -15.55 -6.96
C GLU A 74 -30.54 -16.99 -6.96
N ASP A 75 -30.10 -17.83 -6.02
CA ASP A 75 -30.58 -19.22 -5.92
C ASP A 75 -31.83 -19.28 -5.03
N GLU A 76 -32.99 -19.64 -5.58
CA GLU A 76 -34.26 -19.65 -4.83
C GLU A 76 -34.57 -20.94 -4.03
N VAL A 77 -33.78 -22.02 -4.14
CA VAL A 77 -34.15 -23.33 -3.56
C VAL A 77 -32.98 -24.05 -2.87
N VAL A 78 -32.93 -23.92 -1.54
CA VAL A 78 -32.27 -24.75 -0.49
C VAL A 78 -30.75 -25.03 -0.63
N ALA A 79 -30.02 -24.63 0.42
CA ALA A 79 -28.58 -24.72 0.62
C ALA A 79 -27.89 -26.05 0.21
N PRO A 80 -26.62 -26.01 -0.23
CA PRO A 80 -25.72 -24.85 -0.31
C PRO A 80 -25.81 -24.07 -1.65
N PRO A 81 -25.53 -22.75 -1.64
CA PRO A 81 -25.52 -21.92 -2.85
C PRO A 81 -24.57 -22.45 -3.92
N MET A 82 -24.97 -22.33 -5.19
CA MET A 82 -24.19 -22.85 -6.32
C MET A 82 -22.89 -22.04 -6.48
N PRO A 83 -21.71 -22.71 -6.53
CA PRO A 83 -20.46 -22.05 -6.87
C PRO A 83 -20.52 -21.45 -8.28
N LEU A 84 -20.07 -20.20 -8.40
CA LEU A 84 -20.07 -19.44 -9.65
C LEU A 84 -18.68 -18.85 -9.89
N GLU A 85 -18.19 -18.92 -11.12
CA GLU A 85 -17.01 -18.20 -11.58
C GLU A 85 -17.33 -17.47 -12.88
N VAL A 86 -17.25 -16.14 -12.86
CA VAL A 86 -17.47 -15.28 -14.04
C VAL A 86 -16.19 -14.54 -14.36
N LEU A 87 -15.72 -14.67 -15.60
CA LEU A 87 -14.63 -13.90 -16.17
C LEU A 87 -15.19 -12.86 -17.12
N ILE A 88 -14.89 -11.60 -16.84
CA ILE A 88 -15.37 -10.44 -17.59
C ILE A 88 -14.15 -9.75 -18.19
N GLU A 89 -14.12 -9.61 -19.51
CA GLU A 89 -13.01 -8.99 -20.25
C GLU A 89 -13.56 -7.99 -21.27
N ASN A 90 -13.01 -6.78 -21.30
CA ASN A 90 -13.39 -5.71 -22.23
C ASN A 90 -14.91 -5.48 -22.33
N VAL A 91 -15.53 -5.13 -21.19
CA VAL A 91 -16.98 -4.88 -21.11
C VAL A 91 -17.26 -3.41 -20.82
N LYS A 92 -18.09 -2.79 -21.64
CA LYS A 92 -18.56 -1.41 -21.51
C LYS A 92 -20.06 -1.40 -21.22
N LEU A 93 -20.44 -0.82 -20.10
CA LEU A 93 -21.81 -0.78 -19.64
C LEU A 93 -22.25 0.67 -19.47
N HIS A 94 -23.29 1.07 -20.19
CA HIS A 94 -23.93 2.37 -20.03
C HIS A 94 -25.26 2.18 -19.29
N LEU A 95 -25.32 2.62 -18.04
CA LEU A 95 -26.50 2.48 -17.20
C LEU A 95 -27.32 3.76 -17.15
N ILE A 96 -28.59 3.67 -17.57
CA ILE A 96 -29.54 4.78 -17.56
C ILE A 96 -30.44 4.65 -16.34
N GLU A 97 -30.44 5.66 -15.47
CA GLU A 97 -31.30 5.67 -14.28
C GLU A 97 -32.73 6.06 -14.67
N ASP A 98 -33.63 5.07 -14.67
CA ASP A 98 -35.03 5.16 -15.04
C ASP A 98 -35.97 5.08 -13.82
N ARG A 99 -35.43 4.97 -12.61
CA ARG A 99 -36.23 4.87 -11.38
C ARG A 99 -36.62 6.25 -10.84
N PRO A 100 -37.77 6.36 -10.16
CA PRO A 100 -38.17 7.60 -9.51
C PRO A 100 -37.12 8.04 -8.49
N THR A 101 -36.77 9.33 -8.51
CA THR A 101 -35.83 9.92 -7.57
C THR A 101 -36.33 9.75 -6.14
N ARG A 102 -35.47 9.27 -5.23
CA ARG A 102 -35.83 9.03 -3.82
C ARG A 102 -36.25 10.29 -3.07
N SER A 103 -35.82 11.47 -3.53
CA SER A 103 -36.21 12.76 -2.96
C SER A 103 -36.60 13.72 -4.08
N ILE A 104 -37.63 14.54 -3.84
CA ILE A 104 -38.05 15.63 -4.71
C ILE A 104 -36.97 16.72 -4.88
N SER A 105 -35.97 16.74 -3.98
CA SER A 105 -34.82 17.67 -4.03
C SER A 105 -33.58 17.07 -4.70
N SER A 106 -33.64 15.83 -5.17
CA SER A 106 -32.50 15.19 -5.83
C SER A 106 -32.24 15.85 -7.20
N PRO A 107 -30.97 15.98 -7.62
CA PRO A 107 -30.64 16.39 -8.97
C PRO A 107 -31.24 15.40 -9.99
N PRO A 108 -31.38 15.82 -11.26
CA PRO A 108 -31.82 14.92 -12.32
C PRO A 108 -30.91 13.67 -12.40
N PRO A 109 -31.48 12.49 -12.70
CA PRO A 109 -30.72 11.25 -12.79
C PRO A 109 -29.63 11.38 -13.86
N GLN A 110 -28.40 11.03 -13.48
CA GLN A 110 -27.25 10.99 -14.39
C GLN A 110 -26.98 9.55 -14.80
N PRO A 111 -26.62 9.29 -16.08
CA PRO A 111 -26.21 7.96 -16.50
C PRO A 111 -24.88 7.57 -15.84
N LEU A 112 -24.68 6.27 -15.64
CA LEU A 112 -23.47 5.68 -15.08
C LEU A 112 -22.75 4.85 -16.14
N ASP A 113 -21.54 5.28 -16.51
CA ASP A 113 -20.67 4.55 -17.42
C ASP A 113 -19.67 3.70 -16.63
N ILE A 114 -19.62 2.40 -16.94
CA ILE A 114 -18.69 1.44 -16.33
C ILE A 114 -17.87 0.80 -17.46
N ASP A 115 -16.55 0.95 -17.37
CA ASP A 115 -15.58 0.33 -18.28
C ASP A 115 -14.77 -0.72 -17.51
N LEU A 116 -14.98 -1.99 -17.83
CA LEU A 116 -14.33 -3.14 -17.21
C LEU A 116 -13.29 -3.73 -18.17
N THR A 117 -12.02 -3.48 -17.88
CA THR A 117 -10.90 -4.08 -18.64
C THR A 117 -10.80 -5.58 -18.39
N THR A 118 -10.64 -5.98 -17.13
CA THR A 118 -10.64 -7.39 -16.71
C THR A 118 -11.12 -7.52 -15.28
N LEU A 119 -12.11 -8.38 -15.03
CA LEU A 119 -12.66 -8.63 -13.70
C LEU A 119 -13.02 -10.12 -13.54
N ARG A 120 -12.65 -10.69 -12.40
CA ARG A 120 -13.08 -12.05 -11.99
C ARG A 120 -14.04 -11.93 -10.82
N MET A 121 -15.19 -12.56 -10.97
CA MET A 121 -16.20 -12.70 -9.93
C MET A 121 -16.31 -14.17 -9.54
N THR A 122 -16.17 -14.48 -8.25
CA THR A 122 -16.32 -15.85 -7.75
C THR A 122 -17.30 -15.89 -6.60
N ARG A 123 -18.24 -16.84 -6.59
CA ARG A 123 -19.13 -17.15 -5.47
C ARG A 123 -18.78 -18.53 -4.95
N ASP A 124 -18.58 -18.65 -3.64
CA ASP A 124 -18.34 -19.94 -3.00
C ASP A 124 -19.63 -20.61 -2.48
N THR A 125 -19.51 -21.83 -1.99
CA THR A 125 -20.61 -22.60 -1.36
C THR A 125 -21.08 -22.00 -0.04
N ALA A 126 -20.42 -20.96 0.49
CA ALA A 126 -20.92 -20.15 1.61
C ALA A 126 -21.75 -18.95 1.13
N GLY A 127 -21.84 -18.73 -0.18
CA GLY A 127 -22.58 -17.64 -0.81
C GLY A 127 -21.80 -16.32 -0.84
N VAL A 128 -20.52 -16.31 -0.49
CA VAL A 128 -19.70 -15.09 -0.48
C VAL A 128 -19.20 -14.81 -1.90
N VAL A 129 -19.60 -13.67 -2.45
CA VAL A 129 -19.11 -13.16 -3.73
C VAL A 129 -17.81 -12.38 -3.52
N ARG A 130 -16.77 -12.76 -4.25
CA ARG A 130 -15.46 -12.09 -4.25
C ARG A 130 -15.19 -11.52 -5.64
N LEU A 131 -14.71 -10.28 -5.65
CA LEU A 131 -14.30 -9.57 -6.84
C LEU A 131 -12.79 -9.38 -6.79
N GLY A 132 -12.11 -9.64 -7.90
CA GLY A 132 -10.66 -9.45 -7.98
C GLY A 132 -10.16 -9.42 -9.41
N PRO A 133 -8.88 -9.08 -9.61
CA PRO A 133 -8.25 -9.25 -10.91
C PRO A 133 -8.37 -10.72 -11.35
N PRO A 134 -8.38 -11.02 -12.66
CA PRO A 134 -8.22 -12.40 -13.11
C PRO A 134 -6.91 -12.91 -12.50
N VAL A 135 -7.03 -13.87 -11.58
CA VAL A 135 -5.86 -14.55 -11.04
C VAL A 135 -5.24 -15.22 -12.26
N SER A 136 -4.05 -14.78 -12.68
CA SER A 136 -3.19 -15.55 -13.57
C SER A 136 -3.06 -16.91 -12.90
N THR A 137 -3.86 -17.87 -13.32
CA THR A 137 -3.87 -19.18 -12.67
C THR A 137 -2.59 -19.88 -13.08
N PRO A 138 -1.67 -20.20 -12.16
CA PRO A 138 -0.78 -21.33 -12.34
C PRO A 138 -1.62 -22.60 -12.13
N SER A 139 -2.58 -22.85 -13.02
CA SER A 139 -3.39 -24.07 -12.99
C SER A 139 -2.88 -25.03 -14.06
N THR A 140 -1.71 -25.59 -13.82
CA THR A 140 -1.44 -26.98 -14.19
C THR A 140 -0.53 -27.54 -13.12
N ILE A 141 -1.08 -28.48 -12.36
CA ILE A 141 -0.43 -29.62 -11.73
C ILE A 141 1.09 -29.60 -11.98
N ALA A 142 1.87 -29.30 -10.94
CA ALA A 142 3.31 -29.51 -10.93
C ALA A 142 3.60 -31.01 -11.10
N SER A 143 3.65 -31.46 -12.35
CA SER A 143 4.65 -32.43 -12.81
C SER A 143 5.79 -31.63 -13.45
N PRO A 144 7.05 -32.01 -13.21
CA PRO A 144 8.20 -31.19 -13.54
C PRO A 144 8.55 -31.39 -15.01
N ALA A 145 8.26 -30.43 -15.87
CA ALA A 145 8.91 -30.35 -17.17
C ALA A 145 8.80 -28.94 -17.76
N THR A 146 9.97 -28.37 -18.02
CA THR A 146 10.26 -27.22 -18.91
C THR A 146 9.77 -25.83 -18.48
N PRO A 147 10.67 -24.97 -17.96
CA PRO A 147 10.42 -23.54 -17.80
C PRO A 147 10.45 -22.88 -19.18
N GLN A 148 9.34 -22.31 -19.63
CA GLN A 148 9.40 -21.29 -20.65
C GLN A 148 9.88 -19.99 -19.99
N PRO A 149 10.98 -19.37 -20.46
CA PRO A 149 11.46 -18.11 -19.92
C PRO A 149 10.40 -17.05 -20.24
N GLN A 150 9.81 -16.45 -19.21
CA GLN A 150 9.07 -15.20 -19.32
C GLN A 150 10.07 -14.08 -19.05
N PRO A 151 10.80 -13.57 -20.08
CA PRO A 151 11.88 -12.60 -19.88
C PRO A 151 11.40 -11.34 -19.14
N GLU A 152 10.16 -10.93 -19.37
CA GLU A 152 9.57 -9.77 -18.70
C GLU A 152 9.37 -9.97 -17.18
N LEU A 153 9.06 -11.20 -16.74
CA LEU A 153 8.87 -11.50 -15.33
C LEU A 153 10.22 -11.57 -14.59
N ASP A 154 11.24 -12.09 -15.28
CA ASP A 154 12.61 -12.14 -14.78
C ASP A 154 13.24 -10.74 -14.75
N GLU A 155 13.04 -9.92 -15.79
CA GLU A 155 13.45 -8.52 -15.83
C GLU A 155 12.78 -7.69 -14.72
N ALA A 156 11.48 -7.91 -14.49
CA ALA A 156 10.75 -7.26 -13.41
C ALA A 156 11.28 -7.69 -12.03
N ARG A 157 11.57 -8.99 -11.83
CA ARG A 157 12.18 -9.50 -10.60
C ARG A 157 13.56 -8.90 -10.37
N GLU A 158 14.42 -8.86 -11.38
CA GLU A 158 15.74 -8.25 -11.26
C GLU A 158 15.65 -6.75 -10.95
N LYS A 159 14.67 -6.05 -11.53
CA LYS A 159 14.43 -4.62 -11.25
C LYS A 159 14.00 -4.43 -9.80
N ILE A 160 13.12 -5.27 -9.29
CA ILE A 160 12.70 -5.26 -7.88
C ILE A 160 13.91 -5.52 -6.96
N ASP A 161 14.74 -6.50 -7.28
CA ASP A 161 15.92 -6.83 -6.49
C ASP A 161 16.97 -5.70 -6.50
N ARG A 162 17.17 -5.03 -7.65
CA ARG A 162 18.02 -3.83 -7.72
C ARG A 162 17.47 -2.72 -6.83
N LEU A 163 16.19 -2.41 -6.94
CA LEU A 163 15.54 -1.37 -6.13
C LEU A 163 15.55 -1.70 -4.63
N ASN A 164 15.46 -2.97 -4.26
CA ASN A 164 15.56 -3.41 -2.86
C ASN A 164 16.97 -3.17 -2.30
N ARG A 165 18.02 -3.50 -3.07
CA ARG A 165 19.41 -3.22 -2.66
C ARG A 165 19.67 -1.72 -2.51
N GLU A 166 19.20 -0.91 -3.44
CA GLU A 166 19.30 0.55 -3.37
C GLU A 166 18.56 1.10 -2.14
N ASN A 167 17.35 0.62 -1.86
CA ASN A 167 16.61 1.00 -0.66
C ASN A 167 17.34 0.61 0.64
N GLU A 168 17.95 -0.57 0.70
CA GLU A 168 18.77 -0.97 1.85
C GLU A 168 19.98 -0.07 2.03
N GLU A 169 20.66 0.30 0.93
CA GLU A 169 21.80 1.20 0.98
C GLU A 169 21.39 2.60 1.44
N LEU A 170 20.28 3.13 0.92
CA LEU A 170 19.71 4.40 1.35
C LEU A 170 19.31 4.38 2.82
N ARG A 171 18.72 3.28 3.31
CA ARG A 171 18.41 3.10 4.74
C ARG A 171 19.68 3.12 5.59
N LYS A 172 20.75 2.43 5.16
CA LYS A 172 22.05 2.47 5.85
C LYS A 172 22.61 3.90 5.90
N ARG A 173 22.58 4.62 4.78
CA ARG A 173 23.03 6.03 4.70
C ARG A 173 22.21 6.93 5.64
N LEU A 174 20.90 6.77 5.69
CA LEU A 174 20.03 7.52 6.60
C LEU A 174 20.39 7.27 8.07
N VAL A 175 20.65 6.02 8.46
CA VAL A 175 21.09 5.70 9.83
C VAL A 175 22.42 6.39 10.16
N THR A 176 23.38 6.38 9.22
CA THR A 176 24.66 7.08 9.44
C THR A 176 24.50 8.59 9.56
N LEU A 177 23.64 9.20 8.74
CA LEU A 177 23.35 10.64 8.80
C LEU A 177 22.64 11.01 10.10
N ALA A 178 21.71 10.18 10.58
CA ALA A 178 21.04 10.40 11.86
C ALA A 178 22.04 10.38 13.02
N ARG A 179 22.98 9.43 13.03
CA ARG A 179 24.05 9.38 14.03
C ARG A 179 24.95 10.61 13.98
N ILE A 180 25.37 11.03 12.78
CA ILE A 180 26.17 12.25 12.60
C ILE A 180 25.40 13.51 13.05
N ALA A 181 24.08 13.55 12.83
CA ALA A 181 23.25 14.67 13.27
C ALA A 181 23.18 14.75 14.80
N GLU A 182 23.07 13.60 15.48
CA GLU A 182 23.09 13.53 16.94
C GLU A 182 24.47 13.93 17.51
N ASP A 183 25.56 13.40 16.95
CA ASP A 183 26.92 13.77 17.34
C ASP A 183 27.16 15.29 17.15
N ASN A 184 26.66 15.88 16.06
CA ASN A 184 26.74 17.32 15.83
C ASN A 184 25.93 18.13 16.85
N ARG A 185 24.76 17.62 17.27
CA ARG A 185 23.95 18.27 18.30
C ARG A 185 24.67 18.26 19.65
N GLU A 186 25.25 17.12 20.03
CA GLU A 186 26.04 17.00 21.26
C GLU A 186 27.27 17.92 21.23
N LEU A 187 27.98 17.97 20.10
CA LEU A 187 29.12 18.87 19.93
C LEU A 187 28.72 20.35 20.08
N ARG A 188 27.58 20.77 19.52
CA ARG A 188 27.08 22.14 19.69
C ARG A 188 26.80 22.47 21.15
N ALA A 189 26.13 21.57 21.88
CA ALA A 189 25.87 21.74 23.30
C ALA A 189 27.18 21.90 24.11
N LYS A 190 28.19 21.05 23.85
CA LYS A 190 29.50 21.17 24.51
C LYS A 190 30.23 22.46 24.15
N VAL A 191 30.10 22.95 22.91
CA VAL A 191 30.68 24.23 22.49
C VAL A 191 30.03 25.41 23.21
N GLU A 192 28.70 25.38 23.38
CA GLU A 192 27.95 26.37 24.15
C GLU A 192 28.37 26.37 25.62
N GLU A 193 28.42 25.21 26.26
CA GLU A 193 28.90 25.06 27.65
C GLU A 193 30.33 25.58 27.81
N ALA A 194 31.24 25.21 26.90
CA ALA A 194 32.60 25.71 26.91
C ALA A 194 32.67 27.23 26.72
N SER A 195 31.74 27.82 25.97
CA SER A 195 31.68 29.28 25.80
C SER A 195 31.24 30.00 27.08
N VAL A 196 30.26 29.44 27.79
CA VAL A 196 29.79 29.95 29.09
C VAL A 196 30.90 29.82 30.13
N LEU A 197 31.55 28.67 30.21
CA LEU A 197 32.68 28.46 31.14
C LEU A 197 33.81 29.45 30.89
N ARG A 198 34.17 29.71 29.63
CA ARG A 198 35.17 30.74 29.28
C ARG A 198 34.76 32.13 29.75
N GLN A 199 33.47 32.49 29.62
CA GLN A 199 32.96 33.77 30.12
C GLN A 199 33.04 33.85 31.66
N CYS A 200 32.66 32.78 32.36
CA CYS A 200 32.77 32.71 33.82
C CYS A 200 34.22 32.85 34.29
N VAL A 201 35.16 32.16 33.64
CA VAL A 201 36.60 32.27 33.94
C VAL A 201 37.09 33.69 33.71
N HIS A 202 36.70 34.32 32.60
CA HIS A 202 37.08 35.70 32.31
C HIS A 202 36.53 36.69 33.35
N ALA A 203 35.27 36.54 33.75
CA ALA A 203 34.66 37.36 34.79
C ALA A 203 35.39 37.20 36.14
N ALA A 204 35.64 35.95 36.56
CA ALA A 204 36.39 35.67 37.78
C ALA A 204 37.82 36.23 37.73
N GLN A 205 38.48 36.20 36.57
CA GLN A 205 39.80 36.79 36.38
C GLN A 205 39.76 38.32 36.50
N GLN A 206 38.72 38.99 35.99
CA GLN A 206 38.54 40.43 36.13
C GLN A 206 38.28 40.82 37.59
N GLU A 207 37.43 40.09 38.31
CA GLU A 207 37.17 40.31 39.73
C GLU A 207 38.44 40.09 40.58
N ALA A 208 39.22 39.04 40.29
CA ALA A 208 40.50 38.81 40.94
C ALA A 208 41.48 39.97 40.69
N ALA A 209 41.51 40.53 39.47
CA ALA A 209 42.35 41.67 39.14
C ALA A 209 41.90 42.95 39.86
N SER A 210 40.59 43.21 39.96
CA SER A 210 40.09 44.38 40.69
C SER A 210 40.37 44.27 42.19
N LEU A 211 40.14 43.10 42.81
CA LEU A 211 40.45 42.87 44.21
C LEU A 211 41.94 43.00 44.52
N LEU A 212 42.82 42.61 43.58
CA LEU A 212 44.25 42.82 43.72
C LEU A 212 44.63 44.30 43.65
N ALA A 213 44.00 45.07 42.77
CA ALA A 213 44.19 46.53 42.69
C ALA A 213 43.72 47.22 43.98
N ASP A 214 42.49 46.92 44.44
CA ASP A 214 41.95 47.48 45.69
C ASP A 214 42.83 47.14 46.89
N LYS A 215 43.36 45.90 46.94
CA LYS A 215 44.31 45.48 47.98
C LYS A 215 45.61 46.31 47.92
N GLN A 216 46.14 46.58 46.73
CA GLN A 216 47.35 47.41 46.58
C GLN A 216 47.09 48.83 47.06
N GLU A 217 45.98 49.44 46.65
CA GLU A 217 45.57 50.78 47.10
C GLU A 217 45.41 50.85 48.63
N LEU A 218 44.77 49.85 49.24
CA LEU A 218 44.62 49.76 50.70
C LEU A 218 45.97 49.61 51.41
N LEU A 219 46.88 48.81 50.87
CA LEU A 219 48.23 48.65 51.43
C LEU A 219 49.04 49.95 51.33
N GLU A 220 48.93 50.68 50.23
CA GLU A 220 49.54 52.00 50.07
C GLU A 220 48.96 53.01 51.06
N ALA A 221 47.63 53.06 51.20
CA ALA A 221 46.96 53.93 52.17
C ALA A 221 47.38 53.60 53.62
N MET A 222 47.44 52.31 53.98
CA MET A 222 47.94 51.88 55.29
C MET A 222 49.39 52.28 55.52
N ARG A 223 50.25 52.15 54.50
CA ARG A 223 51.66 52.59 54.59
C ARG A 223 51.77 54.09 54.85
N ILE A 224 50.99 54.91 54.13
CA ILE A 224 50.96 56.36 54.33
C ILE A 224 50.48 56.70 55.75
N LEU A 225 49.42 56.06 56.24
CA LEU A 225 48.93 56.25 57.61
C LEU A 225 49.98 55.84 58.64
N GLN A 226 50.68 54.73 58.43
CA GLN A 226 51.74 54.27 59.31
C GLN A 226 52.94 55.24 59.33
N GLU A 227 53.31 55.82 58.17
CA GLU A 227 54.32 56.88 58.06
C GLU A 227 53.88 58.16 58.78
N GLN A 228 52.60 58.56 58.67
CA GLN A 228 52.05 59.71 59.41
C GLN A 228 52.06 59.50 60.93
N ILE A 229 51.70 58.32 61.41
CA ILE A 229 51.74 57.97 62.85
C ILE A 229 53.19 57.94 63.36
N SER A 230 54.10 57.35 62.57
CA SER A 230 55.53 57.27 62.93
C SER A 230 56.24 58.64 62.86
N GLY A 231 55.84 59.50 61.92
CA GLY A 231 56.33 60.88 61.78
C GLY A 231 55.75 61.84 62.81
N GLY A 232 54.49 61.65 63.22
CA GLY A 232 53.81 62.45 64.25
C GLY A 232 54.45 62.36 65.64
N CYS A 233 55.16 61.27 65.95
CA CYS A 233 55.92 61.13 67.19
C CYS A 233 57.27 61.86 67.20
N ARG A 234 57.76 62.40 66.06
CA ARG A 234 59.03 63.16 66.00
C ARG A 234 58.87 64.67 66.20
N GLY A 235 57.64 65.20 66.28
CA GLY A 235 57.35 66.64 66.27
C GLY A 235 57.01 67.30 67.62
N LYS A 236 57.17 66.62 68.76
CA LYS A 236 56.98 67.24 70.09
C LYS A 236 58.15 66.90 71.01
N ARG A 237 59.25 67.64 70.86
CA ARG A 237 60.25 67.89 71.90
C ARG A 237 60.53 69.38 71.92
#